data_AF-A0A0C7R1A4-F1
#
_entry.id   AF-A0A0C7R1A4-F1
#
_cell.length_a   1.000
_cell.length_b   1.000
_cell.length_c   1.000
_cell.angle_alpha   90.00
_cell.angle_beta   90.00
_cell.angle_gamma   90.00
#
_symmetry.space_group_name_H-M   'P 1'
#
loop_
_entity.id
_entity.type
_entity.pdbx_description
1 polymer ?
#
loop_
_entity_poly.entity_id
_entity_poly.type
_entity_poly.pdbx_seq_one_letter_code
_entity_poly.pdbx_strand_id
1 'polypeptide(L)' 'MRNFNFRKLDYVIFYLLFAGLFSSQLINASLFIIYKILVICIVPTLIFGTLTNFIFKGKNKKNN' A
#
# COMPACT_ATOMS: atom_id res chain seq x y z
N MET A 1 16.84 -11.31 8.83
CA MET A 1 15.73 -11.69 7.93
C MET A 1 14.30 -11.46 8.52
N ARG A 2 14.07 -10.52 9.46
CA ARG A 2 12.71 -10.23 10.00
C ARG A 2 11.97 -9.07 9.33
N ASN A 3 12.66 -8.18 8.60
CA ASN A 3 12.04 -6.99 7.99
C ASN A 3 11.33 -7.26 6.64
N PHE A 4 11.62 -8.37 5.96
CA PHE A 4 11.00 -8.68 4.67
C PHE A 4 9.52 -9.07 4.81
N ASN A 5 9.13 -9.65 5.95
CA ASN A 5 7.77 -10.11 6.16
C ASN A 5 6.79 -8.94 6.38
N PHE A 6 7.20 -7.88 7.09
CA PHE A 6 6.35 -6.69 7.27
C PHE A 6 6.06 -5.98 5.96
N ARG A 7 7.08 -5.74 5.13
CA ARG A 7 6.90 -5.13 3.80
C ARG A 7 6.00 -5.94 2.87
N LYS A 8 6.11 -7.28 2.90
CA LYS A 8 5.21 -8.15 2.14
C LYS A 8 3.77 -8.06 2.67
N LEU A 9 3.59 -8.04 3.98
CA LEU A 9 2.28 -7.98 4.62
C LEU A 9 1.57 -6.66 4.35
N ASP A 10 2.29 -5.53 4.40
CA ASP A 10 1.77 -4.22 3.98
C ASP A 10 1.27 -4.27 2.53
N TYR A 11 2.07 -4.85 1.62
CA TYR A 11 1.69 -5.00 0.22
C TYR A 11 0.44 -5.85 0.02
N VAL A 12 0.32 -6.97 0.75
CA VAL A 12 -0.85 -7.86 0.67
C VAL A 12 -2.10 -7.15 1.19
N ILE A 13 -2.00 -6.39 2.29
CA ILE A 13 -3.13 -5.63 2.85
C ILE A 13 -3.60 -4.55 1.88
N PHE A 14 -2.67 -3.77 1.32
CA PHE A 14 -3.01 -2.74 0.31
C PHE A 14 -3.64 -3.34 -0.95
N TYR A 15 -3.13 -4.50 -1.38
CA TYR A 15 -3.67 -5.21 -2.54
C TYR A 15 -5.09 -5.72 -2.26
N LEU A 16 -5.35 -6.26 -1.08
CA LEU A 16 -6.67 -6.77 -0.69
C LEU A 16 -7.70 -5.63 -0.58
N LEU A 17 -7.31 -4.50 -0.01
CA LEU A 17 -8.11 -3.27 0.05
C LEU A 17 -8.45 -2.75 -1.36
N PHE A 18 -7.45 -2.67 -2.24
CA PHE A 18 -7.65 -2.26 -3.63
C PHE A 18 -8.60 -3.21 -4.34
N ALA A 19 -8.39 -4.52 -4.23
CA ALA A 19 -9.24 -5.53 -4.85
C ALA A 19 -10.70 -5.44 -4.37
N GLY A 20 -10.94 -5.23 -3.08
CA GLY A 20 -12.28 -5.06 -2.53
C GLY A 20 -12.99 -3.79 -3.02
N LEU A 21 -12.28 -2.65 -3.02
CA LEU A 21 -12.82 -1.37 -3.53
C LEU A 21 -13.06 -1.40 -5.04
N PHE A 22 -12.20 -2.09 -5.77
CA PHE A 22 -12.36 -2.28 -7.21
C PHE A 22 -13.53 -3.22 -7.53
N SER A 23 -13.66 -4.32 -6.78
CA SER A 23 -14.74 -5.30 -6.97
C SER A 23 -16.13 -4.74 -6.63
N SER A 24 -16.24 -3.85 -5.64
CA SER A 24 -17.52 -3.22 -5.30
C SER A 24 -18.02 -2.25 -6.36
N GLN A 25 -17.11 -1.73 -7.19
CA GLN A 25 -17.44 -0.79 -8.26
C GLN A 25 -17.63 -1.46 -9.63
N LEU A 26 -17.35 -2.76 -9.75
CA LEU A 26 -17.34 -3.50 -11.03
C LEU A 26 -18.67 -3.46 -11.81
N ILE A 27 -19.79 -3.21 -11.12
CA ILE A 27 -21.15 -3.17 -11.70
C ILE A 27 -21.53 -1.78 -12.24
N ASN A 28 -20.98 -0.69 -11.66
CA ASN A 28 -21.33 0.69 -11.99
C ASN A 28 -20.12 1.55 -12.41
N ALA A 29 -18.95 0.93 -12.58
CA ALA A 29 -17.69 1.64 -12.77
C ALA A 29 -17.63 2.32 -14.14
N SER A 30 -17.82 3.64 -14.13
CA SER A 30 -17.28 4.50 -15.18
C SER A 30 -15.75 4.55 -15.09
N LEU A 31 -15.08 4.82 -16.21
CA LEU A 31 -13.63 5.00 -16.26
C LEU A 31 -13.13 6.06 -15.25
N PHE A 32 -13.96 7.04 -14.93
CA PHE A 32 -13.68 8.08 -13.94
C PHE A 32 -13.55 7.52 -12.51
N ILE A 33 -14.40 6.56 -12.15
CA ILE A 33 -14.38 5.91 -10.82
C ILE A 33 -13.12 5.04 -10.68
N ILE A 34 -12.75 4.32 -11.75
CA ILE A 34 -11.54 3.51 -11.78
C ILE A 34 -10.30 4.38 -11.55
N TYR A 35 -10.22 5.53 -12.25
CA TYR A 35 -9.10 6.47 -12.08
C TYR A 35 -9.01 7.00 -10.65
N LYS A 36 -10.14 7.35 -10.03
CA LYS A 36 -10.17 7.79 -8.63
C LYS A 36 -9.65 6.72 -7.66
N ILE A 37 -10.06 5.47 -7.82
CA ILE A 37 -9.61 4.37 -6.95
C ILE A 37 -8.10 4.14 -7.13
N LEU A 38 -7.61 4.21 -8.37
CA LEU A 38 -6.19 4.06 -8.68
C LEU A 38 -5.34 5.12 -7.96
N VAL A 39 -5.74 6.39 -8.04
CA VAL A 39 -5.05 7.49 -7.37
C VAL A 39 -5.12 7.35 -5.84
N ILE A 40 -6.30 7.01 -5.29
CA ILE A 40 -6.51 6.83 -3.86
C ILE A 40 -5.72 5.65 -3.29
N CYS A 41 -5.40 4.62 -4.08
CA CYS A 41 -4.59 3.50 -3.59
C CYS A 41 -3.08 3.72 -3.79
N ILE A 42 -2.64 4.36 -4.88
CA ILE A 42 -1.22 4.62 -5.15
C ILE A 42 -0.61 5.56 -4.10
N VAL A 43 -1.32 6.64 -3.75
CA VAL A 43 -0.83 7.65 -2.80
C VAL A 43 -0.50 7.06 -1.42
N PRO A 44 -1.42 6.37 -0.72
CA PRO A 44 -1.12 5.75 0.56
C PRO A 44 -0.12 4.60 0.45
N THR A 45 -0.09 3.84 -0.66
CA THR A 45 0.98 2.84 -0.85
C THR A 45 2.37 3.47 -0.91
N LEU A 46 2.53 4.61 -1.59
CA LEU A 46 3.80 5.34 -1.61
C LEU A 46 4.18 5.92 -0.24
N ILE A 47 3.21 6.49 0.47
CA ILE A 47 3.40 7.03 1.82
C ILE A 47 3.77 5.91 2.80
N PHE A 48 3.06 4.79 2.81
CA PHE A 48 3.39 3.65 3.66
C PHE A 48 4.74 3.02 3.29
N GLY A 49 5.05 2.89 2.00
CA GLY A 49 6.33 2.37 1.53
C GLY A 49 7.52 3.24 1.99
N THR A 50 7.35 4.56 1.97
CA THR A 50 8.37 5.51 2.46
C THR A 50 8.44 5.56 3.98
N LEU A 51 7.30 5.58 4.67
CA LEU A 51 7.22 5.57 6.14
C LEU A 51 7.84 4.31 6.73
N THR A 52 7.50 3.14 6.20
CA THR A 52 8.09 1.86 6.63
C THR A 52 9.59 1.82 6.33
N ASN A 53 10.03 2.31 5.17
CA ASN A 53 11.46 2.43 4.86
C ASN A 53 12.18 3.36 5.84
N PHE A 54 11.57 4.48 6.23
CA PHE A 54 12.13 5.42 7.19
C PHE A 54 12.24 4.80 8.59
N ILE A 55 11.17 4.17 9.09
CA ILE A 55 11.15 3.52 10.41
C ILE A 55 12.18 2.38 10.48
N PHE A 56 12.28 1.55 9.45
CA PHE A 56 13.23 0.44 9.44
C PHE A 56 14.67 0.86 9.17
N LYS A 57 14.91 1.86 8.33
CA LYS A 57 16.25 2.41 8.10
C LYS A 57 16.77 3.16 9.33
N GLY A 58 15.88 3.84 10.07
CA GLY A 58 16.18 4.48 11.35
C GLY A 58 16.57 3.49 12.45
N LYS A 59 15.93 2.31 12.50
CA LYS A 59 16.29 1.24 13.45
C LYS A 59 17.68 0.65 13.24
N ASN A 60 18.13 0.50 11.99
CA ASN A 60 19.48 0.00 11.70
C ASN A 60 20.60 0.99 12.04
N LYS A 61 20.31 2.30 12.14
CA LYS A 61 21.31 3.33 12.45
C LYS A 61 21.57 3.49 13.97
N LYS A 62 20.68 2.97 14.82
CA LYS A 62 20.78 3.09 16.28
C LYS A 62 21.55 1.94 16.96
N ASN A 63 21.92 0.93 16.17
CA ASN A 63 22.59 -0.30 16.63
C ASN A 63 24.04 -0.45 16.12
N ASN A 64 24.62 0.63 15.57
CA ASN A 64 26.04 0.74 15.21
C ASN A 64 26.64 1.89 16.01
#